data_AF-A0A1M5X148-F1
#
_entry.id   AF-A0A1M5X148-F1
#
_cell.length_a   1.000
_cell.length_b   1.000
_cell.length_c   1.000
_cell.angle_alpha   90.00
_cell.angle_beta   90.00
_cell.angle_gamma   90.00
#
_symmetry.space_group_name_H-M   'P 1'
#
loop_
_entity.id
_entity.type
_entity.pdbx_description
1 polymer ?
#
loop_
_entity_poly.entity_id
_entity_poly.type
_entity_poly.pdbx_seq_one_letter_code
_entity_poly.pdbx_strand_id
1 'polypeptide(L)'
;MKKSFQRVIATLNLFQGKQSLTIFLLAAFFALSACDDSSSASSDETSVSSSSVETSDLDESSSSVDKKSSGNESTEKDKSSSSVKGSEPAEVSSSSAKETKNSSDSKSSSSVKSGESSSSKKDVSSSSVSSSSSVKSSSSSVGSSSSSVKQSSSSVVSSSSFVKIDYTNPSHTYGELEDPRDHRKYKYLTVKGTNKDGERGSVTVMAENLNVGIMVQGAEDQTDFSKIEKYCYNNDSLNCIQYGGLYQWAEAMQLPSECNTKSCAAQIDPDGDGFHQGICPKGWHLLTYDEFYIVVHADENVNPLVEGVRAIAFGGHNYSGYSLIGGGMRITPSGNFKEKNEVAYWFYPGENEYENYSCGDDGYMGNTSKSLNTNVSYKQNGLSIRCVKDE
;
A
#
# COMPACT_ATOMS: atom_id res chain seq x y z
N MET A 1 -60.01 0.61 -15.66
CA MET A 1 -60.33 -0.75 -16.14
C MET A 1 -59.01 -1.40 -16.55
N LYS A 2 -58.51 -2.42 -15.85
CA LYS A 2 -58.74 -3.87 -16.08
C LYS A 2 -58.45 -4.34 -17.51
N LYS A 3 -57.19 -4.73 -17.78
CA LYS A 3 -56.71 -6.01 -18.35
C LYS A 3 -55.16 -5.93 -18.43
N SER A 4 -54.37 -6.78 -17.79
CA SER A 4 -54.28 -8.26 -17.82
C SER A 4 -53.54 -8.79 -19.05
N PHE A 5 -52.25 -9.12 -18.86
CA PHE A 5 -51.54 -10.12 -19.64
C PHE A 5 -50.79 -11.06 -18.67
N GLN A 6 -50.83 -12.36 -18.95
CA GLN A 6 -50.23 -13.39 -18.11
C GLN A 6 -49.81 -14.57 -19.01
N ARG A 7 -48.61 -15.12 -18.76
CA ARG A 7 -48.12 -16.45 -19.19
C ARG A 7 -48.16 -16.80 -20.70
N VAL A 8 -46.98 -17.13 -21.23
CA VAL A 8 -46.72 -18.51 -21.70
C VAL A 8 -45.34 -18.93 -21.18
N ILE A 9 -45.23 -20.18 -20.71
CA ILE A 9 -43.95 -20.89 -20.52
C ILE A 9 -43.96 -22.04 -21.53
N ALA A 10 -42.87 -22.22 -22.28
CA ALA A 10 -42.67 -23.38 -23.14
C ALA A 10 -41.18 -23.77 -23.16
N THR A 11 -40.84 -24.82 -22.42
CA THR A 11 -39.54 -25.49 -22.46
C THR A 11 -39.44 -26.41 -23.66
N LEU A 12 -38.26 -26.54 -24.29
CA LEU A 12 -37.90 -27.74 -25.04
C LEU A 12 -36.38 -27.98 -25.04
N ASN A 13 -35.97 -29.14 -24.56
CA ASN A 13 -34.58 -29.63 -24.54
C ASN A 13 -34.27 -30.48 -25.80
N LEU A 14 -33.00 -30.88 -25.94
CA LEU A 14 -32.37 -31.85 -26.88
C LEU A 14 -31.67 -31.18 -28.07
N PHE A 15 -30.34 -31.31 -28.22
CA PHE A 15 -29.70 -32.59 -28.54
C PHE A 15 -28.31 -32.82 -27.89
N GLN A 16 -27.77 -34.05 -28.04
CA GLN A 16 -26.50 -34.52 -27.47
C GLN A 16 -25.32 -34.41 -28.47
N GLY A 17 -24.06 -34.27 -27.99
CA GLY A 17 -22.90 -34.14 -28.90
C GLY A 17 -21.48 -34.20 -28.31
N LYS A 18 -21.13 -35.30 -27.62
CA LYS A 18 -19.78 -35.88 -27.35
C LYS A 18 -18.44 -35.13 -27.62
N GLN A 19 -17.47 -35.56 -26.80
CA GLN A 19 -16.01 -35.70 -27.04
C GLN A 19 -15.03 -34.58 -26.63
N SER A 20 -14.31 -34.90 -25.56
CA SER A 20 -13.07 -34.32 -25.05
C SER A 20 -11.97 -34.14 -26.10
N LEU A 21 -11.19 -33.07 -25.96
CA LEU A 21 -9.76 -33.07 -26.28
C LEU A 21 -8.98 -32.18 -25.29
N THR A 22 -8.17 -32.79 -24.43
CA THR A 22 -7.17 -32.08 -23.60
C THR A 22 -5.88 -31.85 -24.38
N ILE A 23 -5.29 -30.66 -24.27
CA ILE A 23 -3.93 -30.37 -24.75
C ILE A 23 -3.10 -29.78 -23.60
N PHE A 24 -1.95 -30.39 -23.35
CA PHE A 24 -0.88 -29.89 -22.47
C PHE A 24 0.13 -29.08 -23.28
N LEU A 25 0.61 -27.96 -22.72
CA LEU A 25 1.83 -27.23 -23.07
C LEU A 25 2.17 -26.36 -21.84
N LEU A 26 2.82 -26.88 -20.78
CA LEU A 26 4.21 -27.38 -20.65
C LEU A 26 5.22 -26.19 -20.62
N ALA A 27 5.94 -26.05 -19.51
CA ALA A 27 6.81 -24.91 -19.21
C ALA A 27 8.31 -25.28 -19.09
N ALA A 28 9.18 -24.35 -19.48
CA ALA A 28 10.58 -24.19 -19.06
C ALA A 28 11.01 -22.73 -19.35
N PHE A 29 11.72 -21.94 -18.54
CA PHE A 29 12.91 -22.08 -17.67
C PHE A 29 14.27 -21.75 -18.34
N PHE A 30 15.02 -20.85 -17.67
CA PHE A 30 16.39 -20.38 -17.96
C PHE A 30 16.56 -19.54 -19.25
N ALA A 31 17.47 -18.56 -19.32
CA ALA A 31 18.77 -18.45 -18.64
C ALA A 31 19.10 -17.08 -18.02
N LEU A 32 20.15 -17.09 -17.18
CA LEU A 32 20.80 -15.91 -16.60
C LEU A 32 21.83 -15.32 -17.58
N SER A 33 21.95 -14.00 -17.64
CA SER A 33 23.10 -13.32 -18.26
C SER A 33 23.99 -12.74 -17.16
N ALA A 34 25.10 -13.39 -16.87
CA ALA A 34 26.17 -12.81 -16.07
C ALA A 34 27.01 -11.87 -16.93
N CYS A 35 27.39 -10.71 -16.39
CA CYS A 35 28.47 -9.88 -16.92
C CYS A 35 29.60 -9.90 -15.91
N ASP A 36 30.65 -10.64 -16.26
CA ASP A 36 31.87 -10.80 -15.49
C ASP A 36 32.82 -9.61 -15.75
N ASP A 37 33.63 -9.29 -14.74
CA ASP A 37 35.04 -8.83 -14.71
C ASP A 37 35.68 -8.10 -15.95
N SER A 38 36.65 -7.18 -15.83
CA SER A 38 37.46 -6.75 -14.68
C SER A 38 38.15 -5.40 -14.93
N SER A 39 38.53 -4.67 -13.88
CA SER A 39 39.83 -3.96 -13.73
C SER A 39 39.88 -3.14 -12.42
N SER A 40 41.07 -2.98 -11.84
CA SER A 40 41.24 -2.54 -10.44
C SER A 40 42.50 -1.69 -10.19
N ALA A 41 42.52 -0.96 -9.06
CA ALA A 41 43.65 -0.25 -8.43
C ALA A 41 44.13 1.04 -9.17
N SER A 42 44.21 2.22 -8.51
CA SER A 42 45.15 2.68 -7.46
C SER A 42 46.47 3.22 -8.05
N SER A 43 47.10 4.30 -7.58
CA SER A 43 46.91 5.06 -6.34
C SER A 43 47.40 6.53 -6.42
N ASP A 44 46.84 7.39 -5.55
CA ASP A 44 47.48 8.44 -4.74
C ASP A 44 48.24 9.66 -5.33
N GLU A 45 48.44 10.61 -4.42
CA GLU A 45 49.24 11.86 -4.45
C GLU A 45 48.72 13.03 -5.30
N THR A 46 48.76 14.30 -4.84
CA THR A 46 49.23 14.87 -3.55
C THR A 46 48.29 15.97 -3.07
N SER A 47 48.35 16.30 -1.77
CA SER A 47 47.65 17.45 -1.16
C SER A 47 48.60 18.65 -0.91
N VAL A 48 48.07 19.71 -0.29
CA VAL A 48 48.72 20.94 0.24
C VAL A 48 49.31 21.94 -0.77
N SER A 49 49.37 23.26 -0.51
CA SER A 49 48.56 24.18 0.33
C SER A 49 49.04 25.62 0.07
N SER A 50 48.17 26.62 0.33
CA SER A 50 48.55 28.04 0.58
C SER A 50 49.14 28.84 -0.60
N SER A 51 49.06 30.18 -0.65
CA SER A 51 48.19 31.18 0.02
C SER A 51 48.42 32.56 -0.62
N SER A 52 47.63 33.57 -0.21
CA SER A 52 47.96 35.02 -0.31
C SER A 52 47.82 35.68 -1.69
N VAL A 53 47.33 36.92 -1.85
CA VAL A 53 46.64 37.89 -0.94
C VAL A 53 45.80 38.87 -1.81
N GLU A 54 44.85 39.58 -1.16
CA GLU A 54 44.51 41.03 -1.25
C GLU A 54 45.04 41.87 -2.45
N THR A 55 44.36 42.93 -2.94
CA THR A 55 43.68 44.01 -2.19
C THR A 55 42.57 44.75 -3.00
N SER A 56 41.63 45.40 -2.30
CA SER A 56 40.98 46.74 -2.53
C SER A 56 41.10 47.49 -3.87
N ASP A 57 40.16 48.33 -4.33
CA ASP A 57 38.79 48.69 -3.89
C ASP A 57 38.06 49.54 -4.98
N LEU A 58 36.77 49.82 -4.77
CA LEU A 58 35.93 51.03 -5.12
C LEU A 58 36.41 52.02 -6.23
N ASP A 59 35.55 52.59 -7.10
CA ASP A 59 34.48 53.55 -6.72
C ASP A 59 33.48 53.95 -7.86
N GLU A 60 32.36 54.54 -7.45
CA GLU A 60 31.46 55.56 -8.08
C GLU A 60 31.16 55.65 -9.62
N SER A 61 29.91 55.29 -9.96
CA SER A 61 28.80 56.19 -10.44
C SER A 61 28.82 57.09 -11.71
N SER A 62 27.61 57.23 -12.29
CA SER A 62 27.15 58.16 -13.37
C SER A 62 27.62 57.86 -14.80
N SER A 63 26.94 58.22 -15.90
CA SER A 63 25.71 59.02 -16.18
C SER A 63 25.01 58.43 -17.45
N SER A 64 23.68 58.27 -17.58
CA SER A 64 22.55 59.22 -17.72
C SER A 64 22.27 59.77 -19.14
N VAL A 65 21.23 59.22 -19.81
CA VAL A 65 20.41 59.76 -20.95
C VAL A 65 21.15 60.10 -22.29
N ASP A 66 20.52 60.24 -23.47
CA ASP A 66 19.11 60.52 -23.86
C ASP A 66 18.77 60.12 -25.33
N LYS A 67 17.45 60.06 -25.67
CA LYS A 67 16.82 60.13 -27.03
C LYS A 67 17.11 59.04 -28.10
N LYS A 68 16.28 58.82 -29.15
CA LYS A 68 14.83 59.05 -29.38
C LYS A 68 14.31 58.37 -30.67
N SER A 69 13.12 57.74 -30.55
CA SER A 69 12.16 57.26 -31.58
C SER A 69 12.21 57.76 -33.04
N SER A 70 12.13 56.81 -33.98
CA SER A 70 11.19 56.76 -35.14
C SER A 70 11.18 55.33 -35.74
N GLY A 71 10.12 54.78 -36.36
CA GLY A 71 8.73 55.23 -36.56
C GLY A 71 7.82 54.07 -37.08
N ASN A 72 6.51 54.33 -37.24
CA ASN A 72 5.46 53.42 -37.74
C ASN A 72 5.73 52.91 -39.20
N GLU A 73 5.13 51.83 -39.75
CA GLU A 73 3.67 51.57 -39.92
C GLU A 73 3.25 50.07 -40.03
N SER A 74 1.96 49.85 -40.32
CA SER A 74 1.17 48.62 -40.14
C SER A 74 0.71 47.93 -41.42
N THR A 75 0.49 46.60 -41.39
CA THR A 75 -0.62 45.83 -42.03
C THR A 75 -0.56 44.38 -41.48
N GLU A 76 -1.60 43.78 -40.89
CA GLU A 76 -2.88 43.28 -41.44
C GLU A 76 -2.84 41.94 -42.22
N LYS A 77 -3.66 40.98 -41.72
CA LYS A 77 -4.45 39.93 -42.41
C LYS A 77 -3.87 38.56 -42.88
N ASP A 78 -4.46 37.54 -42.24
CA ASP A 78 -5.23 36.40 -42.81
C ASP A 78 -4.57 35.15 -43.48
N LYS A 79 -4.81 34.00 -42.83
CA LYS A 79 -5.45 32.75 -43.33
C LYS A 79 -4.74 31.70 -44.22
N SER A 80 -4.82 30.45 -43.72
CA SER A 80 -5.31 29.24 -44.43
C SER A 80 -4.39 28.58 -45.49
N SER A 81 -4.51 27.29 -45.86
CA SER A 81 -5.36 26.14 -45.41
C SER A 81 -4.83 24.80 -45.95
N SER A 82 -5.34 23.66 -45.43
CA SER A 82 -5.40 22.28 -46.02
C SER A 82 -4.06 21.56 -46.33
N SER A 83 -3.78 20.28 -46.02
CA SER A 83 -4.55 19.00 -45.83
C SER A 83 -4.63 18.08 -47.07
N VAL A 84 -4.63 16.75 -46.82
CA VAL A 84 -5.04 15.59 -47.68
C VAL A 84 -3.93 14.69 -48.33
N LYS A 85 -3.66 13.56 -47.65
CA LYS A 85 -3.66 12.13 -48.11
C LYS A 85 -2.92 11.65 -49.40
N GLY A 86 -2.12 10.58 -49.26
CA GLY A 86 -1.57 9.73 -50.35
C GLY A 86 -0.97 8.40 -49.79
N SER A 87 -0.67 7.38 -50.62
CA SER A 87 -0.24 6.04 -50.16
C SER A 87 0.64 5.24 -51.15
N GLU A 88 1.63 4.48 -50.62
CA GLU A 88 2.38 3.36 -51.26
C GLU A 88 3.20 3.68 -52.54
N PRO A 89 4.03 2.76 -53.15
CA PRO A 89 4.24 1.30 -52.91
C PRO A 89 5.73 0.82 -52.90
N ALA A 90 5.95 -0.50 -53.16
CA ALA A 90 7.14 -1.18 -53.74
C ALA A 90 8.25 -1.77 -52.82
N GLU A 91 8.94 -2.89 -53.13
CA GLU A 91 8.66 -4.04 -54.04
C GLU A 91 9.57 -5.30 -53.77
N VAL A 92 9.05 -6.49 -54.17
CA VAL A 92 9.68 -7.75 -54.69
C VAL A 92 10.82 -8.57 -54.02
N SER A 93 10.60 -9.91 -54.03
CA SER A 93 11.52 -11.03 -54.42
C SER A 93 12.68 -11.50 -53.50
N SER A 94 13.09 -12.79 -53.50
CA SER A 94 12.58 -14.03 -54.16
C SER A 94 13.23 -15.33 -53.62
N SER A 95 12.57 -16.50 -53.81
CA SER A 95 13.09 -17.86 -54.18
C SER A 95 14.38 -18.45 -53.54
N SER A 96 14.57 -19.77 -53.33
CA SER A 96 13.76 -21.00 -53.49
C SER A 96 14.56 -22.24 -53.02
N ALA A 97 13.87 -23.32 -52.61
CA ALA A 97 14.31 -24.75 -52.71
C ALA A 97 15.60 -25.21 -51.98
N LYS A 98 15.88 -26.50 -51.71
CA LYS A 98 15.13 -27.78 -51.49
C LYS A 98 16.19 -28.84 -51.08
N GLU A 99 15.78 -30.09 -50.75
CA GLU A 99 16.63 -31.30 -50.56
C GLU A 99 17.40 -31.42 -49.22
N THR A 100 17.71 -32.61 -48.67
CA THR A 100 16.94 -33.88 -48.46
C THR A 100 17.64 -34.72 -47.36
N LYS A 101 16.97 -35.80 -46.88
CA LYS A 101 17.54 -37.01 -46.19
C LYS A 101 18.06 -36.84 -44.73
N ASN A 102 18.21 -37.90 -43.93
CA ASN A 102 17.52 -39.21 -43.80
C ASN A 102 18.07 -39.97 -42.56
N SER A 103 17.36 -41.00 -42.06
CA SER A 103 17.81 -42.02 -41.06
C SER A 103 18.05 -41.47 -39.63
N SER A 104 17.44 -42.01 -38.56
CA SER A 104 17.63 -43.33 -37.89
C SER A 104 18.88 -43.37 -36.98
N ASP A 105 18.97 -44.14 -35.88
CA ASP A 105 18.24 -45.37 -35.54
C ASP A 105 18.12 -45.69 -34.03
N SER A 106 17.03 -46.35 -33.65
CA SER A 106 16.91 -47.43 -32.63
C SER A 106 17.17 -47.23 -31.10
N LYS A 107 16.23 -47.83 -30.31
CA LYS A 107 16.42 -48.66 -29.08
C LYS A 107 16.87 -48.01 -27.74
N SER A 108 16.61 -48.58 -26.55
CA SER A 108 15.51 -49.44 -26.01
C SER A 108 15.76 -49.80 -24.51
N SER A 109 14.69 -50.11 -23.75
CA SER A 109 14.69 -50.87 -22.44
C SER A 109 15.44 -50.22 -21.25
N SER A 110 15.22 -50.56 -19.97
CA SER A 110 14.30 -51.47 -19.22
C SER A 110 14.19 -50.95 -17.76
N SER A 111 13.04 -50.91 -17.06
CA SER A 111 12.20 -51.99 -16.44
C SER A 111 12.69 -52.53 -15.07
N VAL A 112 11.71 -52.85 -14.19
CA VAL A 112 11.75 -53.45 -12.81
C VAL A 112 12.41 -52.64 -11.66
N LYS A 113 11.95 -52.51 -10.38
CA LYS A 113 10.75 -52.87 -9.55
C LYS A 113 10.96 -53.89 -8.40
N SER A 114 10.59 -53.52 -7.16
CA SER A 114 10.01 -54.31 -6.01
C SER A 114 10.82 -54.42 -4.68
N GLY A 115 10.09 -54.51 -3.53
CA GLY A 115 10.54 -54.86 -2.15
C GLY A 115 10.82 -53.65 -1.23
N GLU A 116 10.29 -53.40 -0.02
CA GLU A 116 9.50 -54.07 1.06
C GLU A 116 10.25 -54.36 2.40
N SER A 117 9.66 -53.90 3.53
CA SER A 117 9.71 -54.45 4.92
C SER A 117 11.03 -54.41 5.76
N SER A 118 11.06 -54.35 7.11
CA SER A 118 10.06 -53.98 8.15
C SER A 118 10.59 -53.98 9.63
N SER A 119 10.17 -53.02 10.49
CA SER A 119 10.27 -53.02 11.99
C SER A 119 11.70 -52.97 12.61
N SER A 120 12.03 -52.89 13.92
CA SER A 120 11.41 -52.79 15.30
C SER A 120 12.43 -52.04 16.22
N LYS A 121 12.29 -51.64 17.51
CA LYS A 121 11.35 -51.75 18.68
C LYS A 121 11.16 -50.31 19.31
N LYS A 122 10.73 -49.94 20.56
CA LYS A 122 10.49 -50.54 21.92
C LYS A 122 11.75 -50.86 22.79
N ASP A 123 11.77 -50.89 24.15
CA ASP A 123 10.72 -50.88 25.20
C ASP A 123 10.81 -49.70 26.24
N VAL A 124 10.85 -49.90 27.59
CA VAL A 124 10.06 -49.09 28.59
C VAL A 124 10.62 -48.90 30.06
N SER A 125 10.20 -47.81 30.77
CA SER A 125 9.99 -47.57 32.26
C SER A 125 11.00 -46.91 33.28
N SER A 126 10.53 -45.80 33.90
CA SER A 126 10.31 -45.53 35.37
C SER A 126 11.37 -45.10 36.44
N SER A 127 10.93 -44.16 37.32
CA SER A 127 11.11 -44.00 38.81
C SER A 127 12.39 -43.48 39.52
N SER A 128 12.42 -42.15 39.80
CA SER A 128 12.34 -41.44 41.14
C SER A 128 13.25 -41.72 42.38
N VAL A 129 13.42 -40.65 43.21
CA VAL A 129 13.96 -40.49 44.61
C VAL A 129 15.49 -40.61 44.83
N SER A 130 16.18 -39.97 45.81
CA SER A 130 15.84 -39.10 46.98
C SER A 130 16.99 -38.06 47.20
N SER A 131 16.79 -36.78 47.56
CA SER A 131 16.49 -36.18 48.89
C SER A 131 17.59 -36.23 49.98
N SER A 132 18.16 -35.06 50.34
CA SER A 132 18.75 -34.68 51.65
C SER A 132 19.36 -33.26 51.57
N SER A 133 19.48 -32.40 52.60
CA SER A 133 18.62 -32.04 53.76
C SER A 133 19.38 -31.03 54.63
N SER A 134 18.78 -29.91 55.04
CA SER A 134 19.25 -29.09 56.17
C SER A 134 18.14 -28.18 56.68
N VAL A 135 18.01 -28.05 58.00
CA VAL A 135 16.92 -27.33 58.67
C VAL A 135 17.46 -26.29 59.64
N LYS A 136 16.75 -25.16 59.78
CA LYS A 136 16.58 -24.48 61.07
C LYS A 136 15.35 -23.59 61.07
N SER A 137 14.68 -23.55 62.22
CA SER A 137 13.42 -22.85 62.45
C SER A 137 13.56 -21.89 63.62
N SER A 138 12.96 -20.71 63.48
CA SER A 138 12.43 -19.93 64.61
C SER A 138 11.50 -18.83 64.09
N SER A 139 10.55 -18.44 64.93
CA SER A 139 9.50 -17.47 64.62
C SER A 139 9.64 -16.22 65.48
N SER A 140 9.38 -15.05 64.89
CA SER A 140 8.93 -13.87 65.63
C SER A 140 8.16 -12.93 64.70
N SER A 141 6.99 -12.49 65.17
CA SER A 141 6.11 -11.58 64.44
C SER A 141 6.27 -10.14 64.92
N VAL A 142 6.71 -9.24 64.05
CA VAL A 142 6.54 -7.79 64.20
C VAL A 142 6.03 -7.23 62.87
N GLY A 143 5.00 -6.39 62.94
CA GLY A 143 4.31 -5.89 61.74
C GLY A 143 4.93 -4.59 61.21
N SER A 144 5.07 -4.50 59.89
CA SER A 144 5.26 -3.26 59.14
C SER A 144 4.40 -3.29 57.88
N SER A 145 3.81 -2.16 57.52
CA SER A 145 2.81 -2.06 56.46
C SER A 145 3.42 -2.31 55.07
N SER A 146 2.76 -3.14 54.26
CA SER A 146 3.05 -3.30 52.82
C SER A 146 1.75 -3.23 52.02
N SER A 147 1.42 -2.01 51.57
CA SER A 147 0.42 -1.77 50.54
C SER A 147 1.08 -1.72 49.16
N SER A 148 0.27 -1.83 48.10
CA SER A 148 0.70 -1.89 46.69
C SER A 148 1.28 -3.26 46.26
N VAL A 149 1.22 -3.66 44.99
CA VAL A 149 0.87 -2.89 43.78
C VAL A 149 -0.18 -3.65 42.94
N LYS A 150 -1.16 -2.94 42.36
CA LYS A 150 -1.95 -3.48 41.23
C LYS A 150 -1.12 -3.29 39.95
N GLN A 151 -1.01 -4.33 39.13
CA GLN A 151 -0.27 -4.29 37.86
C GLN A 151 -1.06 -3.53 36.77
N SER A 152 -1.14 -2.22 36.89
CA SER A 152 -1.62 -1.33 35.82
C SER A 152 -0.51 -1.13 34.79
N SER A 153 -0.50 -1.93 33.73
CA SER A 153 0.45 -1.80 32.60
C SER A 153 0.06 -0.66 31.65
N SER A 154 -0.12 0.55 32.20
CA SER A 154 -0.24 1.80 31.43
C SER A 154 1.16 2.38 31.21
N SER A 155 1.90 1.82 30.26
CA SER A 155 3.23 2.29 29.87
C SER A 155 3.14 3.60 29.07
N VAL A 156 2.83 4.70 29.76
CA VAL A 156 3.09 6.05 29.25
C VAL A 156 4.60 6.22 29.07
N VAL A 157 5.06 6.12 27.83
CA VAL A 157 6.49 6.20 27.49
C VAL A 157 7.00 7.59 27.81
N SER A 158 7.82 7.69 28.87
CA SER A 158 8.33 8.96 29.38
C SER A 158 9.85 8.98 29.38
N SER A 159 10.44 9.34 28.24
CA SER A 159 11.76 9.97 28.12
C SER A 159 12.07 10.40 26.67
N SER A 160 12.96 11.39 26.54
CA SER A 160 13.62 11.83 25.29
C SER A 160 12.72 12.09 24.06
N SER A 161 12.03 13.23 24.09
CA SER A 161 11.84 14.13 22.93
C SER A 161 11.39 13.53 21.60
N PHE A 162 10.52 12.51 21.60
CA PHE A 162 9.81 12.11 20.39
C PHE A 162 8.80 13.21 20.02
N VAL A 163 9.10 13.95 18.95
CA VAL A 163 8.19 14.94 18.35
C VAL A 163 7.53 14.29 17.15
N LYS A 164 6.21 14.10 17.20
CA LYS A 164 5.43 13.72 16.02
C LYS A 164 5.55 14.85 14.98
N ILE A 165 6.11 14.54 13.81
CA ILE A 165 6.15 15.45 12.68
C ILE A 165 4.72 15.73 12.24
N ASP A 166 4.36 17.01 12.16
CA ASP A 166 3.11 17.46 11.58
C ASP A 166 3.27 17.54 10.07
N TYR A 167 2.49 16.73 9.34
CA TYR A 167 2.55 16.65 7.88
C TYR A 167 1.53 17.57 7.18
N THR A 168 0.70 18.28 7.94
CA THR A 168 -0.35 19.15 7.38
C THR A 168 0.21 20.38 6.66
N ASN A 169 -0.53 20.84 5.64
CA ASN A 169 -0.20 22.05 4.89
C ASN A 169 -0.76 23.26 5.67
N PRO A 170 0.08 24.21 6.14
CA PRO A 170 -0.38 25.35 6.95
C PRO A 170 -1.26 26.35 6.18
N SER A 171 -1.38 26.25 4.86
CA SER A 171 -2.37 27.00 4.06
C SER A 171 -3.80 26.50 4.23
N HIS A 172 -3.98 25.27 4.75
CA HIS A 172 -5.28 24.63 4.98
C HIS A 172 -5.75 24.80 6.43
N THR A 173 -7.06 24.88 6.63
CA THR A 173 -7.68 24.85 7.97
C THR A 173 -8.22 23.45 8.24
N TYR A 174 -7.83 22.87 9.38
CA TYR A 174 -8.21 21.52 9.78
C TYR A 174 -9.13 21.57 11.00
N GLY A 175 -10.16 20.72 11.01
CA GLY A 175 -10.87 20.34 12.22
C GLY A 175 -10.11 19.26 12.99
N GLU A 176 -10.42 19.10 14.28
CA GLU A 176 -9.97 17.97 15.10
C GLU A 176 -11.17 17.08 15.47
N LEU A 177 -11.02 15.76 15.31
CA LEU A 177 -11.91 14.75 15.87
C LEU A 177 -11.19 14.03 17.00
N GLU A 178 -11.74 14.04 18.22
CA GLU A 178 -11.29 13.15 19.29
C GLU A 178 -12.01 11.80 19.16
N ASP A 179 -11.26 10.71 18.99
CA ASP A 179 -11.81 9.35 18.95
C ASP A 179 -12.09 8.87 20.40
N PRO A 180 -13.36 8.59 20.77
CA PRO A 180 -13.71 8.21 22.14
C PRO A 180 -13.18 6.81 22.55
N ARG A 181 -12.55 6.06 21.63
CA ARG A 181 -11.99 4.73 21.88
C ARG A 181 -10.59 4.77 22.48
N ASP A 182 -9.81 5.82 22.20
CA ASP A 182 -8.44 5.98 22.72
C ASP A 182 -8.00 7.42 23.02
N HIS A 183 -8.93 8.39 22.95
CA HIS A 183 -8.71 9.83 23.16
C HIS A 183 -7.65 10.47 22.24
N ARG A 184 -7.34 9.84 21.09
CA ARG A 184 -6.52 10.49 20.07
C ARG A 184 -7.32 11.52 19.31
N LYS A 185 -6.67 12.64 19.03
CA LYS A 185 -7.14 13.62 18.06
C LYS A 185 -6.61 13.30 16.67
N TYR A 186 -7.50 13.31 15.70
CA TYR A 186 -7.20 13.19 14.27
C TYR A 186 -7.61 14.48 13.57
N LYS A 187 -6.69 15.07 12.79
CA LYS A 187 -6.99 16.21 11.93
C LYS A 187 -7.80 15.76 10.71
N TYR A 188 -8.76 16.59 10.30
CA TYR A 188 -9.54 16.39 9.08
C TYR A 188 -9.82 17.72 8.36
N LEU A 189 -10.17 17.65 7.07
CA LEU A 189 -10.56 18.81 6.26
C LEU A 189 -11.59 18.44 5.20
N THR A 190 -12.35 19.43 4.73
CA THR A 190 -13.29 19.27 3.60
C THR A 190 -12.61 19.69 2.30
N VAL A 191 -12.24 18.70 1.49
CA VAL A 191 -11.64 18.91 0.16
C VAL A 191 -12.76 19.06 -0.87
N LYS A 192 -12.71 20.11 -1.69
CA LYS A 192 -13.63 20.30 -2.84
C LYS A 192 -12.92 19.89 -4.12
N GLY A 193 -13.62 19.25 -5.03
CA GLY A 193 -13.04 18.74 -6.27
C GLY A 193 -14.08 18.22 -7.26
N THR A 194 -13.65 17.33 -8.15
CA THR A 194 -14.48 16.76 -9.21
C THR A 194 -14.51 15.23 -9.12
N ASN A 195 -15.68 14.61 -9.32
CA ASN A 195 -15.84 13.16 -9.38
C ASN A 195 -15.41 12.59 -10.76
N LYS A 196 -15.48 11.26 -10.93
CA LYS A 196 -15.13 10.57 -12.18
C LYS A 196 -15.92 11.05 -13.40
N ASP A 197 -17.18 11.45 -13.19
CA ASP A 197 -18.12 11.84 -14.26
C ASP A 197 -18.03 13.32 -14.64
N GLY A 198 -17.14 14.08 -13.99
CA GLY A 198 -16.91 15.51 -14.26
C GLY A 198 -17.78 16.46 -13.44
N GLU A 199 -18.51 15.96 -12.45
CA GLU A 199 -19.38 16.74 -11.56
C GLU A 199 -18.62 17.25 -10.34
N ARG A 200 -18.99 18.44 -9.82
CA ARG A 200 -18.34 19.01 -8.64
C ARG A 200 -18.88 18.37 -7.37
N GLY A 201 -18.00 17.94 -6.49
CA GLY A 201 -18.32 17.38 -5.18
C GLY A 201 -17.38 17.86 -4.08
N SER A 202 -17.56 17.34 -2.87
CA SER A 202 -16.66 17.58 -1.76
C SER A 202 -16.63 16.40 -0.80
N VAL A 203 -15.48 16.14 -0.19
CA VAL A 203 -15.22 15.01 0.69
C VAL A 203 -14.60 15.52 1.99
N THR A 204 -15.13 15.10 3.15
CA THR A 204 -14.60 15.51 4.46
C THR A 204 -13.76 14.39 5.06
N VAL A 205 -12.44 14.47 4.88
CA VAL A 205 -11.52 13.34 5.04
C VAL A 205 -10.46 13.59 6.12
N MET A 206 -10.03 12.54 6.80
CA MET A 206 -8.89 12.61 7.73
C MET A 206 -7.58 12.90 6.98
N ALA A 207 -6.84 13.89 7.49
CA ALA A 207 -5.49 14.25 7.04
C ALA A 207 -4.40 13.32 7.63
N GLU A 208 -4.80 12.38 8.50
CA GLU A 208 -3.90 11.50 9.25
C GLU A 208 -4.37 10.04 9.13
N ASN A 209 -3.43 9.10 9.19
CA ASN A 209 -3.73 7.67 9.20
C ASN A 209 -4.29 7.27 10.58
N LEU A 210 -5.31 6.42 10.62
CA LEU A 210 -5.96 5.97 11.85
C LEU A 210 -4.97 5.19 12.74
N ASN A 211 -5.05 5.37 14.06
CA ASN A 211 -4.10 4.81 15.05
C ASN A 211 -4.83 4.28 16.30
N VAL A 212 -6.07 3.81 16.13
CA VAL A 212 -6.88 3.23 17.21
C VAL A 212 -6.46 1.78 17.52
N GLY A 213 -6.89 1.22 18.65
CA GLY A 213 -6.65 -0.18 19.02
C GLY A 213 -5.34 -0.48 19.78
N ILE A 214 -5.07 -1.76 20.03
CA ILE A 214 -3.94 -2.28 20.81
C ILE A 214 -2.84 -2.80 19.87
N MET A 215 -1.56 -2.59 20.22
CA MET A 215 -0.43 -3.07 19.41
C MET A 215 -0.20 -4.58 19.58
N VAL A 216 -0.33 -5.32 18.48
CA VAL A 216 0.16 -6.71 18.33
C VAL A 216 1.51 -6.73 17.61
N GLN A 217 2.26 -7.82 17.74
CA GLN A 217 3.53 -8.01 17.03
C GLN A 217 3.25 -8.39 15.56
N GLY A 218 4.04 -7.88 14.60
CA GLY A 218 3.88 -8.15 13.18
C GLY A 218 3.86 -9.63 12.79
N ALA A 219 4.53 -10.49 13.57
CA ALA A 219 4.57 -11.94 13.38
C ALA A 219 3.24 -12.66 13.71
N GLU A 220 2.36 -12.04 14.51
CA GLU A 220 1.04 -12.57 14.84
C GLU A 220 -0.01 -12.07 13.84
N ASP A 221 -1.13 -12.78 13.70
CA ASP A 221 -2.32 -12.30 12.95
C ASP A 221 -3.32 -11.63 13.91
N GLN A 222 -4.10 -10.68 13.38
CA GLN A 222 -5.14 -9.97 14.13
C GLN A 222 -6.36 -10.87 14.22
N THR A 223 -6.76 -11.21 15.45
CA THR A 223 -7.67 -12.32 15.71
C THR A 223 -8.64 -12.10 16.88
N ASP A 224 -8.39 -11.13 17.76
CA ASP A 224 -9.27 -10.85 18.89
C ASP A 224 -10.36 -9.84 18.54
N PHE A 225 -11.42 -10.34 17.89
CA PHE A 225 -12.62 -9.59 17.51
C PHE A 225 -13.36 -8.87 18.68
N SER A 226 -12.93 -9.06 19.95
CA SER A 226 -13.44 -8.27 21.08
C SER A 226 -12.75 -6.90 21.25
N LYS A 227 -11.71 -6.62 20.47
CA LYS A 227 -10.89 -5.40 20.54
C LYS A 227 -10.57 -4.94 19.11
N ILE A 228 -10.05 -3.73 18.98
CA ILE A 228 -9.35 -3.33 17.75
C ILE A 228 -7.86 -3.62 17.97
N GLU A 229 -7.24 -4.34 17.04
CA GLU A 229 -5.82 -4.69 17.03
C GLU A 229 -5.09 -3.91 15.92
N LYS A 230 -3.82 -3.58 16.12
CA LYS A 230 -2.99 -2.91 15.10
C LYS A 230 -1.54 -3.38 15.17
N TYR A 231 -0.86 -3.36 14.03
CA TYR A 231 0.59 -3.37 14.00
C TYR A 231 1.12 -1.93 14.04
N CYS A 232 2.27 -1.75 14.68
CA CYS A 232 3.12 -0.58 14.47
C CYS A 232 4.34 -1.02 13.67
N TYR A 233 4.82 -0.21 12.73
CA TYR A 233 5.97 -0.57 11.89
C TYR A 233 7.19 -0.96 12.75
N ASN A 234 7.82 -2.09 12.44
CA ASN A 234 8.90 -2.72 13.23
C ASN A 234 8.54 -2.98 14.71
N ASN A 235 7.25 -3.19 15.02
CA ASN A 235 6.71 -3.39 16.38
C ASN A 235 7.02 -2.23 17.36
N ASP A 236 7.31 -1.04 16.83
CA ASP A 236 7.66 0.15 17.60
C ASP A 236 6.50 1.17 17.59
N SER A 237 5.95 1.42 18.79
CA SER A 237 4.86 2.36 19.03
C SER A 237 5.11 3.79 18.54
N LEU A 238 6.37 4.24 18.44
CA LEU A 238 6.70 5.57 17.92
C LEU A 238 6.38 5.69 16.43
N ASN A 239 6.57 4.61 15.66
CA ASN A 239 6.13 4.58 14.27
C ASN A 239 4.60 4.66 14.15
N CYS A 240 3.84 4.07 15.08
CA CYS A 240 2.39 4.27 15.12
C CYS A 240 2.01 5.74 15.34
N ILE A 241 2.68 6.44 16.26
CA ILE A 241 2.42 7.86 16.53
C ILE A 241 2.72 8.71 15.29
N GLN A 242 3.73 8.34 14.49
CA GLN A 242 4.13 9.10 13.30
C GLN A 242 3.33 8.78 12.03
N TYR A 243 3.06 7.51 11.75
CA TYR A 243 2.54 7.00 10.46
C TYR A 243 1.15 6.36 10.56
N GLY A 244 0.55 6.27 11.75
CA GLY A 244 -0.68 5.52 12.00
C GLY A 244 -0.46 4.03 12.26
N GLY A 245 -1.55 3.33 12.57
CA GLY A 245 -1.56 1.88 12.70
C GLY A 245 -1.65 1.19 11.33
N LEU A 246 -1.20 -0.06 11.28
CA LEU A 246 -1.41 -0.96 10.15
C LEU A 246 -2.38 -2.09 10.56
N TYR A 247 -3.34 -2.40 9.71
CA TYR A 247 -4.47 -3.30 9.98
C TYR A 247 -4.60 -4.32 8.86
N GLN A 248 -4.87 -5.58 9.18
CA GLN A 248 -5.30 -6.60 8.22
C GLN A 248 -6.70 -6.23 7.68
N TRP A 249 -7.08 -6.75 6.53
CA TRP A 249 -8.34 -6.35 5.88
C TRP A 249 -9.56 -6.68 6.75
N ALA A 250 -9.67 -7.89 7.31
CA ALA A 250 -10.79 -8.22 8.20
C ALA A 250 -10.85 -7.30 9.42
N GLU A 251 -9.69 -6.97 9.99
CA GLU A 251 -9.58 -6.02 11.10
C GLU A 251 -10.06 -4.62 10.68
N ALA A 252 -9.56 -4.09 9.56
CA ALA A 252 -9.96 -2.79 9.01
C ALA A 252 -11.46 -2.70 8.70
N MET A 253 -12.04 -3.77 8.17
CA MET A 253 -13.48 -3.89 7.89
C MET A 253 -14.30 -4.19 9.15
N GLN A 254 -13.69 -4.32 10.34
CA GLN A 254 -14.34 -4.74 11.58
C GLN A 254 -15.15 -6.04 11.42
N LEU A 255 -14.58 -7.01 10.69
CA LEU A 255 -15.13 -8.34 10.42
C LEU A 255 -14.34 -9.45 11.13
N PRO A 256 -14.91 -10.65 11.35
CA PRO A 256 -14.19 -11.78 11.94
C PRO A 256 -12.91 -12.12 11.17
N SER A 257 -11.82 -12.42 11.86
CA SER A 257 -10.48 -12.62 11.27
C SER A 257 -10.39 -13.72 10.21
N GLU A 258 -11.28 -14.71 10.25
CA GLU A 258 -11.47 -15.70 9.18
C GLU A 258 -11.80 -15.08 7.81
N CYS A 259 -12.36 -13.86 7.76
CA CYS A 259 -12.55 -13.10 6.54
C CYS A 259 -11.22 -12.72 5.85
N ASN A 260 -10.05 -12.88 6.49
CA ASN A 260 -8.75 -12.78 5.83
C ASN A 260 -8.43 -13.97 4.91
N THR A 261 -9.17 -15.08 5.00
CA THR A 261 -8.91 -16.33 4.23
C THR A 261 -10.14 -16.88 3.50
N LYS A 262 -11.26 -16.15 3.52
CA LYS A 262 -12.49 -16.46 2.77
C LYS A 262 -13.15 -15.20 2.21
N SER A 263 -14.18 -15.40 1.38
CA SER A 263 -15.05 -14.30 0.95
C SER A 263 -15.97 -13.84 2.08
N CYS A 264 -16.04 -12.53 2.26
CA CYS A 264 -16.95 -11.82 3.14
C CYS A 264 -17.56 -10.57 2.47
N ALA A 265 -17.47 -10.42 1.15
CA ALA A 265 -17.96 -9.27 0.37
C ALA A 265 -19.40 -8.84 0.74
N ALA A 266 -20.30 -9.80 0.96
CA ALA A 266 -21.69 -9.56 1.35
C ALA A 266 -21.90 -8.98 2.78
N GLN A 267 -20.81 -8.61 3.47
CA GLN A 267 -20.80 -7.91 4.75
C GLN A 267 -20.12 -6.52 4.67
N ILE A 268 -19.65 -6.11 3.48
CA ILE A 268 -18.97 -4.82 3.26
C ILE A 268 -19.98 -3.72 2.88
N ASP A 269 -20.90 -4.02 1.97
CA ASP A 269 -21.98 -3.12 1.57
C ASP A 269 -23.32 -3.91 1.58
N PRO A 270 -23.97 -4.03 2.76
CA PRO A 270 -25.18 -4.83 2.91
C PRO A 270 -26.47 -4.07 2.52
N ASP A 271 -26.41 -2.73 2.49
CA ASP A 271 -27.50 -1.82 2.10
C ASP A 271 -27.50 -1.50 0.59
N GLY A 272 -26.32 -1.51 -0.03
CA GLY A 272 -26.09 -1.07 -1.41
C GLY A 272 -25.86 0.45 -1.55
N ASP A 273 -25.26 1.10 -0.54
CA ASP A 273 -24.97 2.55 -0.56
C ASP A 273 -23.52 2.89 -0.95
N GLY A 274 -22.62 1.89 -0.98
CA GLY A 274 -21.22 2.03 -1.38
C GLY A 274 -20.24 2.37 -0.24
N PHE A 275 -20.69 2.49 1.00
CA PHE A 275 -19.87 2.88 2.15
C PHE A 275 -19.76 1.77 3.20
N HIS A 276 -18.64 1.70 3.92
CA HIS A 276 -18.48 0.74 5.03
C HIS A 276 -17.79 1.38 6.23
N GLN A 277 -18.45 1.35 7.40
CA GLN A 277 -17.93 2.01 8.60
C GLN A 277 -16.59 1.40 9.08
N GLY A 278 -16.48 0.06 9.05
CA GLY A 278 -15.34 -0.69 9.58
C GLY A 278 -14.81 -0.15 10.92
N ILE A 279 -13.49 0.01 11.04
CA ILE A 279 -12.83 0.59 12.22
C ILE A 279 -12.85 2.12 12.29
N CYS A 280 -13.46 2.83 11.33
CA CYS A 280 -13.57 4.28 11.42
C CYS A 280 -14.48 4.70 12.61
N PRO A 281 -14.31 5.90 13.17
CA PRO A 281 -15.18 6.39 14.25
C PRO A 281 -16.63 6.51 13.76
N LYS A 282 -17.62 6.32 14.64
CA LYS A 282 -19.04 6.49 14.26
C LYS A 282 -19.28 7.88 13.65
N GLY A 283 -19.99 7.94 12.51
CA GLY A 283 -20.12 9.15 11.70
C GLY A 283 -19.03 9.29 10.63
N TRP A 284 -18.22 8.24 10.45
CA TRP A 284 -17.15 8.13 9.46
C TRP A 284 -17.05 6.69 8.96
N HIS A 285 -16.67 6.52 7.71
CA HIS A 285 -16.46 5.24 7.03
C HIS A 285 -15.06 5.17 6.39
N LEU A 286 -14.66 3.99 5.93
CA LEU A 286 -13.38 3.80 5.23
C LEU A 286 -13.43 4.54 3.89
N LEU A 287 -12.43 5.39 3.65
CA LEU A 287 -12.22 6.11 2.39
C LEU A 287 -12.43 5.18 1.19
N THR A 288 -13.33 5.54 0.29
CA THR A 288 -13.55 4.84 -0.99
C THR A 288 -12.57 5.33 -2.08
N TYR A 289 -12.49 4.60 -3.20
CA TYR A 289 -11.70 5.06 -4.35
C TYR A 289 -12.26 6.35 -4.97
N ASP A 290 -13.58 6.51 -5.00
CA ASP A 290 -14.24 7.64 -5.68
C ASP A 290 -14.10 8.94 -4.90
N GLU A 291 -14.11 8.84 -3.58
CA GLU A 291 -13.74 9.94 -2.68
C GLU A 291 -12.25 10.29 -2.79
N PHE A 292 -11.37 9.29 -2.85
CA PHE A 292 -9.94 9.57 -3.05
C PHE A 292 -9.66 10.17 -4.44
N TYR A 293 -10.46 9.80 -5.45
CA TYR A 293 -10.44 10.45 -6.76
C TYR A 293 -10.80 11.95 -6.64
N ILE A 294 -11.81 12.32 -5.86
CA ILE A 294 -12.15 13.73 -5.56
C ILE A 294 -10.99 14.44 -4.83
N VAL A 295 -10.30 13.77 -3.90
CA VAL A 295 -9.10 14.32 -3.22
C VAL A 295 -7.94 14.57 -4.19
N VAL A 296 -7.74 13.70 -5.18
CA VAL A 296 -6.72 13.90 -6.23
C VAL A 296 -7.11 15.01 -7.21
N HIS A 297 -8.39 15.11 -7.55
CA HIS A 297 -8.96 16.13 -8.45
C HIS A 297 -9.56 17.32 -7.68
N ALA A 298 -8.89 17.72 -6.60
CA ALA A 298 -9.28 18.85 -5.78
C ALA A 298 -9.10 20.19 -6.51
N ASP A 299 -9.99 21.15 -6.27
CA ASP A 299 -9.98 22.49 -6.88
C ASP A 299 -8.69 23.27 -6.59
N GLU A 300 -8.04 23.00 -5.46
CA GLU A 300 -6.77 23.61 -5.04
C GLU A 300 -5.54 22.81 -5.49
N ASN A 301 -5.71 21.61 -6.06
CA ASN A 301 -4.60 20.82 -6.59
C ASN A 301 -4.18 21.36 -7.97
N VAL A 302 -3.30 22.36 -7.98
CA VAL A 302 -2.92 23.22 -9.13
C VAL A 302 -2.37 22.47 -10.36
N ASN A 303 -2.13 21.18 -10.25
CA ASN A 303 -1.90 20.25 -11.35
C ASN A 303 -2.49 18.89 -10.89
N PRO A 304 -3.45 18.25 -11.61
CA PRO A 304 -4.20 17.07 -11.13
C PRO A 304 -3.37 15.77 -11.16
N LEU A 305 -2.21 15.83 -10.51
CA LEU A 305 -1.31 14.73 -10.25
C LEU A 305 -1.42 14.36 -8.77
N VAL A 306 -1.15 13.10 -8.49
CA VAL A 306 -1.08 12.54 -7.13
C VAL A 306 0.02 13.14 -6.24
N GLU A 307 0.86 14.03 -6.77
CA GLU A 307 1.91 14.72 -6.01
C GLU A 307 1.32 15.79 -5.09
N GLY A 308 0.17 16.37 -5.45
CA GLY A 308 -0.56 17.34 -4.63
C GLY A 308 -1.31 16.75 -3.44
N VAL A 309 -1.45 15.41 -3.35
CA VAL A 309 -2.05 14.73 -2.19
C VAL A 309 -1.02 14.13 -1.23
N ARG A 310 0.24 13.98 -1.66
CA ARG A 310 1.36 13.57 -0.80
C ARG A 310 1.84 14.73 0.08
N ALA A 311 2.21 14.43 1.32
CA ALA A 311 2.90 15.36 2.19
C ALA A 311 4.27 15.78 1.61
N ILE A 312 4.75 16.97 1.96
CA ILE A 312 6.02 17.51 1.45
C ILE A 312 7.20 16.59 1.81
N ALA A 313 7.22 16.06 3.04
CA ALA A 313 8.20 15.08 3.51
C ALA A 313 8.14 13.72 2.79
N PHE A 314 7.11 13.47 1.96
CA PHE A 314 6.91 12.25 1.18
C PHE A 314 6.94 12.53 -0.33
N GLY A 315 7.78 13.48 -0.76
CA GLY A 315 7.97 13.81 -2.18
C GLY A 315 6.74 14.42 -2.84
N GLY A 316 5.95 15.18 -2.08
CA GLY A 316 4.71 15.82 -2.55
C GLY A 316 4.71 17.34 -2.40
N HIS A 317 3.55 17.94 -2.69
CA HIS A 317 3.29 19.37 -2.50
C HIS A 317 2.16 19.64 -1.51
N ASN A 318 1.35 18.64 -1.18
CA ASN A 318 0.21 18.72 -0.25
C ASN A 318 -0.79 19.86 -0.55
N TYR A 319 -0.98 20.20 -1.83
CA TYR A 319 -1.90 21.25 -2.27
C TYR A 319 -3.35 20.98 -1.85
N SER A 320 -3.78 19.72 -1.81
CA SER A 320 -5.11 19.33 -1.33
C SER A 320 -5.25 19.28 0.19
N GLY A 321 -4.17 19.48 0.95
CA GLY A 321 -4.11 19.36 2.40
C GLY A 321 -4.21 17.92 2.96
N TYR A 322 -4.48 16.92 2.11
CA TYR A 322 -4.73 15.52 2.51
C TYR A 322 -3.56 14.83 3.22
N SER A 323 -2.31 15.26 3.00
CA SER A 323 -1.15 14.81 3.77
C SER A 323 -0.91 13.28 3.75
N LEU A 324 -0.93 12.66 2.56
CA LEU A 324 -0.58 11.24 2.40
C LEU A 324 0.91 10.99 2.68
N ILE A 325 1.22 9.93 3.43
CA ILE A 325 2.56 9.61 3.92
C ILE A 325 2.91 8.14 3.75
N GLY A 326 4.17 7.86 3.44
CA GLY A 326 4.70 6.50 3.26
C GLY A 326 4.85 5.74 4.58
N GLY A 327 3.75 5.21 5.12
CA GLY A 327 3.78 4.36 6.31
C GLY A 327 4.41 2.97 6.07
N GLY A 328 4.62 2.56 4.82
CA GLY A 328 4.96 1.19 4.47
C GLY A 328 3.80 0.22 4.72
N MET A 329 4.12 -1.08 4.80
CA MET A 329 3.15 -2.15 5.07
C MET A 329 3.74 -3.31 5.90
N ARG A 330 2.89 -4.12 6.52
CA ARG A 330 3.21 -5.47 7.07
C ARG A 330 2.88 -6.52 6.01
N ILE A 331 3.79 -7.45 5.73
CA ILE A 331 3.60 -8.50 4.72
C ILE A 331 3.29 -9.88 5.32
N THR A 332 2.29 -10.56 4.75
CA THR A 332 2.03 -11.99 5.02
C THR A 332 3.06 -12.89 4.31
N PRO A 333 3.36 -14.12 4.81
CA PRO A 333 3.04 -14.66 6.13
C PRO A 333 4.11 -14.34 7.18
N SER A 334 5.24 -13.73 6.79
CA SER A 334 6.42 -13.57 7.65
C SER A 334 6.27 -12.56 8.79
N GLY A 335 5.32 -11.63 8.70
CA GLY A 335 5.19 -10.53 9.66
C GLY A 335 6.25 -9.43 9.53
N ASN A 336 7.08 -9.49 8.49
CA ASN A 336 8.05 -8.44 8.17
C ASN A 336 7.35 -7.15 7.74
N PHE A 337 8.08 -6.03 7.79
CA PHE A 337 7.63 -4.72 7.35
C PHE A 337 8.51 -4.20 6.20
N LYS A 338 7.94 -3.45 5.24
CA LYS A 338 8.67 -2.88 4.10
C LYS A 338 8.22 -1.46 3.72
N GLU A 339 9.10 -0.73 3.03
CA GLU A 339 8.84 0.52 2.29
C GLU A 339 8.34 1.74 3.10
N LYS A 340 8.64 1.80 4.41
CA LYS A 340 8.43 3.04 5.19
C LYS A 340 9.27 4.19 4.61
N ASN A 341 8.63 5.34 4.42
CA ASN A 341 9.09 6.53 3.69
C ASN A 341 9.26 6.35 2.16
N GLU A 342 8.95 5.18 1.61
CA GLU A 342 9.03 4.89 0.18
C GLU A 342 7.65 4.80 -0.47
N VAL A 343 6.73 4.05 0.17
CA VAL A 343 5.36 3.80 -0.34
C VAL A 343 4.31 3.97 0.76
N ALA A 344 3.20 4.60 0.42
CA ALA A 344 1.97 4.64 1.20
C ALA A 344 1.01 3.55 0.69
N TYR A 345 0.41 2.79 1.61
CA TYR A 345 -0.57 1.74 1.31
C TYR A 345 -1.81 1.86 2.20
N TRP A 346 -3.00 1.74 1.63
CA TRP A 346 -4.26 1.73 2.38
C TRP A 346 -5.30 0.83 1.71
N PHE A 347 -6.19 0.22 2.50
CA PHE A 347 -7.35 -0.51 1.97
C PHE A 347 -8.48 0.45 1.58
N TYR A 348 -9.21 0.08 0.53
CA TYR A 348 -10.57 0.56 0.26
C TYR A 348 -11.59 -0.44 0.85
N PRO A 349 -12.86 -0.04 1.09
CA PRO A 349 -13.93 -0.97 1.48
C PRO A 349 -14.37 -1.84 0.29
N GLY A 350 -13.51 -2.77 -0.12
CA GLY A 350 -13.72 -3.65 -1.27
C GLY A 350 -13.02 -5.01 -1.11
N GLU A 351 -13.65 -6.05 -1.63
CA GLU A 351 -13.12 -7.41 -1.70
C GLU A 351 -12.92 -7.80 -3.17
N ASN A 352 -11.75 -8.37 -3.48
CA ASN A 352 -11.39 -8.70 -4.86
C ASN A 352 -11.09 -10.20 -5.01
N GLU A 353 -11.60 -10.82 -6.08
CA GLU A 353 -11.28 -12.19 -6.46
C GLU A 353 -10.13 -12.20 -7.48
N TYR A 354 -8.89 -12.20 -6.99
CA TYR A 354 -7.70 -12.28 -7.83
C TYR A 354 -6.95 -13.61 -7.60
N GLU A 355 -6.77 -14.36 -8.69
CA GLU A 355 -6.13 -15.69 -8.72
C GLU A 355 -6.73 -16.70 -7.71
N ASN A 356 -5.93 -17.20 -6.75
CA ASN A 356 -6.32 -18.27 -5.81
C ASN A 356 -6.16 -17.85 -4.34
N TYR A 357 -6.22 -16.55 -4.04
CA TYR A 357 -6.05 -16.01 -2.69
C TYR A 357 -7.09 -14.93 -2.38
N SER A 358 -7.35 -14.72 -1.09
CA SER A 358 -8.32 -13.72 -0.64
C SER A 358 -7.70 -12.33 -0.64
N CYS A 359 -8.23 -11.43 -1.47
CA CYS A 359 -7.74 -10.06 -1.62
C CYS A 359 -8.72 -9.02 -1.09
N GLY A 360 -8.18 -7.89 -0.66
CA GLY A 360 -8.89 -6.62 -0.55
C GLY A 360 -8.44 -5.66 -1.63
N ASP A 361 -9.32 -4.76 -2.05
CA ASP A 361 -8.94 -3.64 -2.91
C ASP A 361 -8.06 -2.66 -2.13
N ASP A 362 -6.94 -2.23 -2.73
CA ASP A 362 -6.00 -1.29 -2.13
C ASP A 362 -5.66 -0.11 -3.04
N GLY A 363 -5.23 0.97 -2.39
CA GLY A 363 -4.52 2.06 -3.02
C GLY A 363 -3.07 2.05 -2.58
N TYR A 364 -2.16 2.32 -3.52
CA TYR A 364 -0.75 2.49 -3.23
C TYR A 364 -0.16 3.71 -3.94
N MET A 365 0.82 4.34 -3.30
CA MET A 365 1.49 5.50 -3.86
C MET A 365 2.93 5.62 -3.37
N GLY A 366 3.87 5.56 -4.30
CA GLY A 366 5.28 5.85 -4.01
C GLY A 366 5.56 7.34 -3.96
N ASN A 367 6.65 7.72 -3.29
CA ASN A 367 7.15 9.11 -3.23
C ASN A 367 7.44 9.75 -4.61
N THR A 368 7.53 8.95 -5.67
CA THR A 368 7.78 9.35 -7.07
C THR A 368 6.61 9.10 -8.02
N SER A 369 5.49 8.52 -7.55
CA SER A 369 4.33 8.19 -8.39
C SER A 369 3.74 9.43 -9.08
N LYS A 370 3.45 9.32 -10.38
CA LYS A 370 2.82 10.38 -11.19
C LYS A 370 1.34 10.11 -11.50
N SER A 371 0.90 8.85 -11.42
CA SER A 371 -0.46 8.38 -11.63
C SER A 371 -1.14 7.95 -10.32
N LEU A 372 -2.47 8.03 -10.29
CA LEU A 372 -3.31 7.32 -9.33
C LEU A 372 -3.36 5.84 -9.74
N ASN A 373 -3.09 4.94 -8.79
CA ASN A 373 -3.01 3.50 -9.04
C ASN A 373 -3.90 2.77 -8.03
N THR A 374 -4.66 1.79 -8.53
CA THR A 374 -5.29 0.74 -7.74
C THR A 374 -4.43 -0.51 -7.78
N ASN A 375 -4.50 -1.32 -6.74
CA ASN A 375 -3.93 -2.66 -6.70
C ASN A 375 -4.80 -3.55 -5.78
N VAL A 376 -4.48 -4.83 -5.68
CA VAL A 376 -5.09 -5.77 -4.74
C VAL A 376 -4.04 -6.31 -3.78
N SER A 377 -4.37 -6.37 -2.49
CA SER A 377 -3.50 -6.94 -1.46
C SER A 377 -4.10 -8.19 -0.86
N TYR A 378 -3.25 -9.18 -0.55
CA TYR A 378 -3.60 -10.25 0.39
C TYR A 378 -4.22 -9.63 1.64
N LYS A 379 -5.39 -10.11 2.04
CA LYS A 379 -6.11 -9.57 3.22
C LYS A 379 -5.31 -9.64 4.53
N GLN A 380 -4.36 -10.58 4.62
CA GLN A 380 -3.42 -10.72 5.74
C GLN A 380 -2.29 -9.67 5.78
N ASN A 381 -2.13 -8.84 4.75
CA ASN A 381 -1.21 -7.70 4.79
C ASN A 381 -1.76 -6.61 5.72
N GLY A 382 -0.88 -5.97 6.49
CA GLY A 382 -1.25 -4.83 7.33
C GLY A 382 -1.05 -3.52 6.56
N LEU A 383 -2.14 -2.83 6.22
CA LEU A 383 -2.12 -1.52 5.52
C LEU A 383 -2.65 -0.40 6.42
N SER A 384 -2.40 0.87 6.04
CA SER A 384 -2.95 2.02 6.76
C SER A 384 -4.45 2.18 6.50
N ILE A 385 -5.17 2.88 7.37
CA ILE A 385 -6.58 3.23 7.16
C ILE A 385 -6.78 4.75 7.22
N ARG A 386 -7.65 5.25 6.36
CA ARG A 386 -8.10 6.64 6.23
C ARG A 386 -9.62 6.64 6.25
N CYS A 387 -10.20 7.62 6.93
CA CYS A 387 -11.64 7.72 7.11
C CYS A 387 -12.19 8.99 6.45
N VAL A 388 -13.38 8.89 5.86
CA VAL A 388 -14.21 10.01 5.42
C VAL A 388 -15.42 10.12 6.33
N LYS A 389 -15.91 11.33 6.57
CA LYS A 389 -17.10 11.61 7.37
C LYS A 389 -18.35 11.41 6.52
N ASP A 390 -19.32 10.66 7.05
CA ASP A 390 -20.67 10.48 6.48
C ASP A 390 -21.35 11.86 6.30
N GLU A 391 -22.19 12.08 5.29
CA GLU A 391 -22.79 13.41 5.02
C GLU A 391 -23.82 13.88 6.07
#